data_AF-A0A357Z4J4-F1
#
_entry.id   AF-A0A357Z4J4-F1
#
_cell.length_a   1.000
_cell.length_b   1.000
_cell.length_c   1.000
_cell.angle_alpha   90.00
_cell.angle_beta   90.00
_cell.angle_gamma   90.00
#
_symmetry.space_group_name_H-M   'P 1'
#
loop_
_entity.id
_entity.type
_entity.pdbx_description
1 polymer ?
#
loop_
_entity_poly.entity_id
_entity_poly.type
_entity_poly.pdbx_seq_one_letter_code
_entity_poly.pdbx_strand_id
1 'polypeptide(L)'
;RAAGLGLTVHTGETDDTGPESIHQVFKYIRPERIGHGIQAAKDKDLLAALAEAGTVLEICPSSNLQTRAVKDWDELKGILDTFKEAKVKFTINTDGPYLLRPNMSKEIDLLLKHKVLSEDDIKECMRVAHESSFVKYASRLAR
;
A
#
# COMPACT_ATOMS: atom_id res chain seq x y z
N ARG A 1 -2.46 -2.70 -19.91
CA ARG A 1 -1.55 -3.88 -19.94
C ARG A 1 -0.92 -4.13 -21.32
N ALA A 2 -1.69 -4.32 -22.41
CA ALA A 2 -1.12 -4.65 -23.73
C ALA A 2 -0.05 -3.65 -24.25
N ALA A 3 -0.15 -2.37 -23.88
CA ALA A 3 0.83 -1.34 -24.22
C ALA A 3 2.10 -1.32 -23.32
N GLY A 4 2.24 -2.24 -22.35
CA GLY A 4 3.43 -2.37 -21.51
C GLY A 4 3.66 -1.26 -20.45
N LEU A 5 2.60 -0.49 -20.13
CA LEU A 5 2.56 0.48 -19.03
C LEU A 5 2.14 -0.21 -17.73
N GLY A 6 2.80 0.14 -16.63
CA GLY A 6 2.41 -0.26 -15.27
C GLY A 6 1.10 0.42 -14.84
N LEU A 7 0.31 -0.29 -14.06
CA LEU A 7 -1.02 0.12 -13.63
C LEU A 7 -1.10 0.15 -12.10
N THR A 8 -1.60 1.27 -11.59
CA THR A 8 -2.09 1.41 -10.21
C THR A 8 -3.52 1.96 -10.25
N VAL A 9 -4.34 1.58 -9.27
CA VAL A 9 -5.74 2.03 -9.16
C VAL A 9 -6.03 2.38 -7.70
N HIS A 10 -6.64 3.53 -7.47
CA HIS A 10 -7.14 3.93 -6.13
C HIS A 10 -8.42 3.18 -5.82
N THR A 11 -8.41 2.35 -4.78
CA THR A 11 -9.60 1.65 -4.29
C THR A 11 -9.30 1.06 -2.91
N GLY A 12 -10.30 0.59 -2.16
CA GLY A 12 -10.03 -0.05 -0.88
C GLY A 12 -9.62 0.90 0.23
N GLU A 13 -9.96 2.19 0.14
CA GLU A 13 -9.59 3.17 1.16
C GLU A 13 -10.66 3.25 2.25
N THR A 14 -11.87 3.66 1.87
CA THR A 14 -13.00 3.87 2.79
C THR A 14 -14.01 2.73 2.70
N ASP A 15 -14.98 2.68 3.62
CA ASP A 15 -16.05 1.67 3.59
C ASP A 15 -16.88 1.70 2.30
N ASP A 16 -17.04 2.87 1.67
CA ASP A 16 -17.69 3.03 0.36
C ASP A 16 -16.92 2.33 -0.78
N THR A 17 -15.62 2.12 -0.59
CA THR A 17 -14.73 1.41 -1.52
C THR A 17 -14.17 0.14 -0.89
N GLY A 18 -14.99 -0.59 -0.11
CA GLY A 18 -14.58 -1.81 0.62
C GLY A 18 -14.06 -2.98 -0.24
N PRO A 19 -13.88 -4.17 0.36
CA PRO A 19 -13.23 -5.33 -0.29
C PRO A 19 -13.78 -5.69 -1.67
N GLU A 20 -15.10 -5.58 -1.87
CA GLU A 20 -15.75 -5.85 -3.16
C GLU A 20 -15.21 -4.95 -4.28
N SER A 21 -14.92 -3.67 -4.00
CA SER A 21 -14.34 -2.77 -5.00
C SER A 21 -12.95 -3.25 -5.43
N ILE A 22 -12.16 -3.75 -4.49
CA ILE A 22 -10.84 -4.33 -4.75
C ILE A 22 -10.99 -5.61 -5.60
N HIS A 23 -11.95 -6.49 -5.28
CA HIS A 23 -12.26 -7.68 -6.09
C HIS A 23 -12.63 -7.32 -7.52
N GLN A 24 -13.46 -6.28 -7.75
CA GLN A 24 -13.81 -5.84 -9.10
C GLN A 24 -12.60 -5.32 -9.87
N VAL A 25 -11.72 -4.53 -9.22
CA VAL A 25 -10.45 -4.07 -9.80
C VAL A 25 -9.56 -5.26 -10.15
N PHE A 26 -9.48 -6.28 -9.29
CA PHE A 26 -8.73 -7.49 -9.57
C PHE A 26 -9.32 -8.29 -10.73
N LYS A 27 -10.65 -8.43 -10.78
CA LYS A 27 -11.33 -9.19 -11.82
C LYS A 27 -11.06 -8.61 -13.22
N TYR A 28 -11.12 -7.29 -13.36
CA TYR A 28 -11.07 -6.65 -14.68
C TYR A 28 -9.72 -5.99 -15.02
N ILE A 29 -9.04 -5.39 -14.04
CA ILE A 29 -7.86 -4.56 -14.27
C ILE A 29 -6.56 -5.28 -13.91
N ARG A 30 -6.56 -6.11 -12.85
CA ARG A 30 -5.36 -6.77 -12.26
C ARG A 30 -4.14 -5.83 -12.24
N PRO A 31 -4.22 -4.71 -11.50
CA PRO A 31 -3.13 -3.76 -11.46
C PRO A 31 -1.94 -4.34 -10.68
N GLU A 32 -0.73 -3.92 -11.03
CA GLU A 32 0.47 -4.31 -10.28
C GLU A 32 0.50 -3.67 -8.88
N ARG A 33 -0.18 -2.52 -8.71
CA ARG A 33 -0.31 -1.84 -7.42
C ARG A 33 -1.73 -1.33 -7.17
N ILE A 34 -2.07 -1.11 -5.91
CA ILE A 34 -3.35 -0.52 -5.50
C ILE A 34 -3.06 0.65 -4.58
N GLY A 35 -3.58 1.83 -4.95
CA GLY A 35 -3.59 3.00 -4.08
C GLY A 35 -4.43 2.71 -2.84
N HIS A 36 -3.85 2.81 -1.65
CA HIS A 36 -4.45 2.48 -0.36
C HIS A 36 -4.69 0.97 -0.19
N GLY A 37 -5.89 0.46 -0.47
CA GLY A 37 -6.22 -0.95 -0.28
C GLY A 37 -6.34 -1.43 1.17
N ILE A 38 -6.37 -0.52 2.16
CA ILE A 38 -6.45 -0.87 3.60
C ILE A 38 -7.66 -1.75 3.94
N GLN A 39 -8.77 -1.61 3.20
CA GLN A 39 -9.98 -2.40 3.40
C GLN A 39 -9.78 -3.89 3.09
N ALA A 40 -8.72 -4.26 2.35
CA ALA A 40 -8.40 -5.65 2.07
C ALA A 40 -8.18 -6.50 3.34
N ALA A 41 -7.76 -5.89 4.46
CA ALA A 41 -7.55 -6.59 5.72
C ALA A 41 -8.82 -7.25 6.28
N LYS A 42 -10.00 -6.84 5.82
CA LYS A 42 -11.30 -7.39 6.25
C LYS A 42 -11.67 -8.69 5.53
N ASP A 43 -10.93 -9.10 4.49
CA ASP A 43 -11.27 -10.22 3.61
C ASP A 43 -10.07 -11.15 3.38
N LYS A 44 -10.14 -12.37 3.93
CA LYS A 44 -9.06 -13.36 3.86
C LYS A 44 -8.79 -13.88 2.45
N ASP A 45 -9.83 -14.04 1.63
CA ASP A 45 -9.69 -14.55 0.28
C ASP A 45 -9.02 -13.50 -0.60
N LEU A 46 -9.37 -12.22 -0.38
CA LEU A 46 -8.71 -11.11 -1.03
C LEU A 46 -7.23 -10.99 -0.63
N LEU A 47 -6.90 -11.14 0.65
CA LEU A 47 -5.51 -11.15 1.12
C LEU A 47 -4.69 -12.26 0.44
N ALA A 48 -5.25 -13.47 0.34
CA ALA A 48 -4.60 -14.57 -0.35
C ALA A 48 -4.37 -14.26 -1.84
N ALA A 49 -5.37 -13.71 -2.52
CA ALA A 49 -5.27 -13.34 -3.93
C ALA A 49 -4.23 -12.23 -4.18
N LEU A 50 -4.17 -11.21 -3.32
CA LEU A 50 -3.19 -10.13 -3.39
C LEU A 50 -1.77 -10.64 -3.19
N ALA A 51 -1.56 -11.53 -2.21
CA ALA A 51 -0.27 -12.15 -1.93
C ALA A 51 0.18 -13.04 -3.09
N GLU A 52 -0.71 -13.89 -3.62
CA GLU A 52 -0.41 -14.78 -4.75
C GLU A 52 -0.03 -13.99 -6.01
N ALA A 53 -0.78 -12.94 -6.32
CA ALA A 53 -0.51 -12.10 -7.48
C ALA A 53 0.72 -11.18 -7.30
N GLY A 54 1.17 -10.97 -6.06
CA GLY A 54 2.23 -10.03 -5.73
C GLY A 54 1.84 -8.56 -5.94
N THR A 55 0.55 -8.23 -5.91
CA THR A 55 0.07 -6.84 -6.00
C THR A 55 0.49 -6.07 -4.76
N VAL A 56 1.03 -4.88 -4.95
CA VAL A 56 1.54 -4.04 -3.85
C VAL A 56 0.50 -2.99 -3.44
N LEU A 57 0.23 -2.88 -2.14
CA LEU A 57 -0.65 -1.85 -1.58
C LEU A 57 0.15 -0.59 -1.23
N GLU A 58 -0.27 0.57 -1.73
CA GLU A 58 0.37 1.87 -1.49
C GLU A 58 -0.30 2.54 -0.26
N ILE A 59 0.20 2.25 0.94
CA ILE A 59 -0.44 2.68 2.21
C ILE A 59 -0.03 4.11 2.54
N CYS A 60 -1.01 4.91 2.95
CA CYS A 60 -0.85 6.34 3.23
C CYS A 60 -1.27 6.65 4.67
N PRO A 61 -0.45 6.36 5.69
CA PRO A 61 -0.86 6.31 7.10
C PRO A 61 -1.59 7.55 7.61
N SER A 62 -0.95 8.72 7.47
CA SER A 62 -1.55 9.96 7.94
C SER A 62 -2.76 10.38 7.09
N SER A 63 -2.75 10.06 5.78
CA SER A 63 -3.92 10.25 4.91
C SER A 63 -5.11 9.42 5.42
N ASN A 64 -4.90 8.13 5.68
CA ASN A 64 -5.96 7.22 6.16
C ASN A 64 -6.57 7.68 7.48
N LEU A 65 -5.78 8.25 8.38
CA LEU A 65 -6.28 8.85 9.63
C LEU A 65 -7.07 10.13 9.39
N GLN A 66 -6.56 11.01 8.53
CA GLN A 66 -7.18 12.30 8.23
C GLN A 66 -8.50 12.15 7.47
N THR A 67 -8.58 11.19 6.54
CA THR A 67 -9.81 10.83 5.81
C THR A 67 -10.76 9.99 6.65
N ARG A 68 -10.36 9.60 7.87
CA ARG A 68 -11.10 8.69 8.77
C ARG A 68 -11.36 7.32 8.15
N ALA A 69 -10.52 6.92 7.21
CA ALA A 69 -10.49 5.58 6.64
C ALA A 69 -10.04 4.55 7.69
N VAL A 70 -9.23 4.99 8.66
CA VAL A 70 -8.99 4.31 9.94
C VAL A 70 -9.24 5.29 11.10
N LYS A 71 -9.63 4.76 12.26
CA LYS A 71 -9.97 5.53 13.46
C LYS A 71 -8.75 6.05 14.19
N ASP A 72 -7.73 5.22 14.34
CA ASP A 72 -6.53 5.53 15.13
C ASP A 72 -5.33 4.68 14.70
N TRP A 73 -4.17 4.94 15.32
CA TRP A 73 -2.92 4.26 15.01
C TRP A 73 -2.94 2.76 15.37
N ASP A 74 -3.74 2.36 16.37
CA ASP A 74 -3.84 0.96 16.78
C ASP A 74 -4.63 0.15 15.75
N GLU A 75 -5.71 0.71 15.19
CA GLU A 75 -6.41 0.11 14.06
C GLU A 75 -5.50 -0.03 12.84
N LEU A 76 -4.76 1.03 12.48
CA LEU A 76 -3.81 0.97 11.37
C LEU A 76 -2.75 -0.12 11.60
N LYS A 77 -2.22 -0.23 12.81
CA LYS A 77 -1.26 -1.27 13.18
C LYS A 77 -1.83 -2.67 12.96
N GLY A 78 -3.06 -2.93 13.43
CA GLY A 78 -3.71 -4.22 13.24
C GLY A 78 -3.89 -4.60 11.76
N ILE A 79 -4.23 -3.61 10.93
CA ILE A 79 -4.33 -3.78 9.47
C ILE A 79 -2.97 -4.15 8.86
N LEU A 80 -1.90 -3.43 9.20
CA LEU A 80 -0.57 -3.71 8.64
C LEU A 80 0.03 -5.02 9.16
N ASP A 81 -0.25 -5.40 10.41
CA ASP A 81 0.11 -6.71 10.94
C ASP A 81 -0.62 -7.83 10.17
N THR A 82 -1.90 -7.64 9.87
CA THR A 82 -2.68 -8.57 9.03
C THR A 82 -2.05 -8.74 7.65
N PHE A 83 -1.59 -7.66 7.01
CA PHE A 83 -0.89 -7.74 5.73
C PHE A 83 0.43 -8.50 5.82
N LYS A 84 1.23 -8.25 6.86
CA LYS A 84 2.49 -8.98 7.09
C LYS A 84 2.24 -10.48 7.29
N GLU A 85 1.26 -10.85 8.12
CA GLU A 85 0.89 -12.24 8.37
C GLU A 85 0.42 -12.96 7.10
N ALA A 86 -0.38 -12.26 6.29
CA ALA A 86 -0.87 -12.77 5.00
C ALA A 86 0.17 -12.68 3.87
N LYS A 87 1.37 -12.13 4.12
CA LYS A 87 2.42 -11.88 3.12
C LYS A 87 1.98 -10.98 1.96
N VAL A 88 1.03 -10.08 2.22
CA VAL A 88 0.65 -9.02 1.28
C VAL A 88 1.71 -7.93 1.34
N LYS A 89 2.27 -7.59 0.18
CA LYS A 89 3.29 -6.54 0.07
C LYS A 89 2.64 -5.17 0.14
N PHE A 90 3.26 -4.26 0.87
CA PHE A 90 2.82 -2.87 0.92
C PHE A 90 4.00 -1.90 1.03
N THR A 91 3.73 -0.64 0.71
CA THR A 91 4.67 0.49 0.84
C THR A 91 4.08 1.58 1.72
N ILE A 92 4.92 2.49 2.21
CA ILE A 92 4.49 3.69 2.93
C ILE A 92 4.65 4.91 2.03
N ASN A 93 3.59 5.70 1.95
CA ASN A 93 3.45 6.83 1.05
C ASN A 93 2.83 8.03 1.79
N THR A 94 3.06 9.24 1.27
CA THR A 94 2.51 10.49 1.84
C THR A 94 1.17 10.89 1.24
N ASP A 95 0.73 10.21 0.19
CA ASP A 95 -0.40 10.61 -0.64
C ASP A 95 -0.21 12.05 -1.20
N GLY A 96 -1.01 13.02 -0.74
CA GLY A 96 -0.90 14.44 -1.09
C GLY A 96 -0.22 15.30 0.00
N PRO A 97 1.11 15.34 0.11
CA PRO A 97 1.83 16.01 1.20
C PRO A 97 1.55 17.51 1.34
N TYR A 98 1.20 18.19 0.23
CA TYR A 98 0.83 19.62 0.27
C TYR A 98 -0.49 19.88 1.02
N LEU A 99 -1.44 18.95 0.92
CA LEU A 99 -2.74 19.05 1.59
C LEU A 99 -2.70 18.42 2.99
N LEU A 100 -1.96 17.32 3.14
CA LEU A 100 -2.04 16.42 4.30
C LEU A 100 -0.95 16.70 5.36
N ARG A 101 0.13 17.39 4.97
CA ARG A 101 1.21 17.97 5.80
C ARG A 101 2.37 17.09 6.32
N PRO A 102 2.35 15.75 6.43
CA PRO A 102 3.61 15.05 6.63
C PRO A 102 4.33 14.87 5.29
N ASN A 103 5.64 15.09 5.30
CA ASN A 103 6.54 14.56 4.28
C ASN A 103 6.94 13.12 4.65
N MET A 104 7.70 12.44 3.78
CA MET A 104 8.05 11.04 3.97
C MET A 104 8.79 10.78 5.29
N SER A 105 9.75 11.63 5.67
CA SER A 105 10.46 11.49 6.95
C SER A 105 9.50 11.56 8.13
N LYS A 106 8.49 12.43 8.05
CA LYS A 106 7.50 12.57 9.11
C LYS A 106 6.56 11.38 9.21
N GLU A 107 6.17 10.77 8.09
CA GLU A 107 5.38 9.52 8.09
C GLU A 107 6.14 8.41 8.81
N ILE A 108 7.43 8.23 8.47
CA ILE A 108 8.29 7.22 9.10
C ILE A 108 8.42 7.47 10.61
N ASP A 109 8.69 8.72 11.01
CA ASP A 109 8.79 9.09 12.43
C ASP A 109 7.51 8.76 13.21
N LEU A 110 6.34 9.04 12.62
CA LEU A 110 5.05 8.76 13.24
C LEU A 110 4.81 7.26 13.39
N LEU A 111 5.08 6.47 12.34
CA LEU A 111 4.94 5.01 12.37
C LEU A 111 5.82 4.38 13.45
N LEU A 112 7.09 4.81 13.55
CA LEU A 112 8.03 4.33 14.58
C LEU A 112 7.59 4.77 15.98
N LYS A 113 7.23 6.05 16.15
CA LYS A 113 6.77 6.61 17.43
C LYS A 113 5.55 5.87 17.98
N HIS A 114 4.59 5.56 17.11
CA HIS A 114 3.37 4.84 17.46
C HIS A 114 3.53 3.31 17.42
N LYS A 115 4.74 2.80 17.15
CA LYS A 115 5.05 1.36 17.07
C LYS A 115 4.14 0.60 16.09
N VAL A 116 3.70 1.29 15.04
CA VAL A 116 2.92 0.70 13.95
C VAL A 116 3.82 -0.20 13.13
N LEU A 117 5.03 0.26 12.83
CA LEU A 117 6.08 -0.49 12.15
C LEU A 117 7.40 -0.34 12.92
N SER A 118 8.26 -1.36 12.81
CA SER A 118 9.65 -1.33 13.27
C SER A 118 10.59 -0.73 12.21
N GLU A 119 11.84 -0.45 12.57
CA GLU A 119 12.85 0.00 11.59
C GLU A 119 13.08 -1.01 10.46
N ASP A 120 13.02 -2.31 10.77
CA ASP A 120 13.20 -3.36 9.76
C ASP A 120 11.98 -3.46 8.84
N ASP A 121 10.77 -3.28 9.36
CA ASP A 121 9.57 -3.14 8.53
C ASP A 121 9.70 -1.94 7.57
N ILE A 122 10.24 -0.80 8.04
CA ILE A 122 10.46 0.38 7.18
C ILE A 122 11.47 0.08 6.07
N LYS A 123 12.57 -0.61 6.36
CA LYS A 123 13.56 -1.03 5.35
C LYS A 123 12.92 -1.96 4.31
N GLU A 124 12.07 -2.89 4.75
CA GLU A 124 11.35 -3.78 3.86
C GLU A 124 10.38 -3.02 2.95
N CYS A 125 9.59 -2.09 3.49
CA CYS A 125 8.74 -1.20 2.71
C CYS A 125 9.53 -0.42 1.64
N MET A 126 10.74 0.07 1.96
CA MET A 126 11.60 0.75 0.99
C MET A 126 12.10 -0.20 -0.11
N ARG A 127 12.46 -1.43 0.24
CA ARG A 127 12.86 -2.46 -0.74
C ARG A 127 11.69 -2.80 -1.68
N VAL A 128 10.50 -3.05 -1.12
CA VAL A 128 9.28 -3.31 -1.89
C VAL A 128 8.94 -2.13 -2.80
N ALA A 129 9.06 -0.89 -2.32
CA ALA A 129 8.82 0.31 -3.12
C ALA A 129 9.77 0.41 -4.32
N HIS A 130 11.05 0.07 -4.13
CA HIS A 130 12.02 0.03 -5.21
C HIS A 130 11.69 -1.03 -6.26
N GLU A 131 11.39 -2.26 -5.81
CA GLU A 131 11.09 -3.40 -6.68
C GLU A 131 9.77 -3.26 -7.45
N SER A 132 8.80 -2.56 -6.86
CA SER A 132 7.48 -2.31 -7.47
C SER A 132 7.39 -0.99 -8.23
N SER A 133 8.52 -0.31 -8.43
CA SER A 133 8.57 0.91 -9.23
C SER A 133 8.25 0.63 -10.70
N PHE A 134 7.44 1.49 -11.32
CA PHE A 134 7.23 1.46 -12.78
C PHE A 134 8.37 2.08 -13.58
N VAL A 135 9.41 2.57 -12.90
CA VAL A 135 10.64 3.01 -13.56
C VAL A 135 11.37 1.78 -14.07
N LYS A 136 11.32 1.58 -15.38
CA LYS A 136 12.24 0.66 -16.04
C LYS A 136 13.61 1.29 -15.93
N TYR A 137 14.52 0.72 -15.15
CA TYR A 137 15.94 0.99 -15.34
C TYR A 137 16.23 0.62 -16.79
N ALA A 138 16.32 1.62 -17.68
CA ALA A 138 17.05 1.42 -18.90
C ALA A 138 18.43 0.96 -18.43
N SER A 139 18.76 -0.31 -18.63
CA SER A 139 20.10 -0.83 -18.38
C SER A 139 21.06 -0.15 -19.36
N ARG A 140 21.38 1.13 -19.10
CA ARG A 140 22.60 1.78 -19.58
C ARG A 140 23.74 1.39 -18.66
N LEU A 141 23.94 0.08 -18.52
CA LEU A 141 25.21 -0.55 -18.19
C LEU A 141 25.34 -1.80 -19.07
N ALA A 142 25.20 -1.58 -20.37
CA ALA A 142 25.99 -2.28 -21.36
C ALA A 142 27.11 -1.32 -21.78
N ARG A 143 28.18 -1.30 -20.99
CA ARG A 143 29.60 -1.08 -21.33
C ARG A 143 30.40 -0.79 -20.08
#